data_AF-T1AMY4-F1
#
_entry.id   AF-T1AMY4-F1
#
_cell.length_a   1.000
_cell.length_b   1.000
_cell.length_c   1.000
_cell.angle_alpha   90.00
_cell.angle_beta   90.00
_cell.angle_gamma   90.00
#
_symmetry.space_group_name_H-M   'P 1'
#
loop_
_entity.id
_entity.type
_entity.pdbx_description
1 polymer ?
#
loop_
_entity_poly.entity_id
_entity_poly.type
_entity_poly.pdbx_seq_one_letter_code
_entity_poly.pdbx_strand_id
1 'polypeptide(L)'
;MQRQERELALVLRLTRPDDFVMDAKGAAIFRKRPVFWVFEDIAEFRIAHGLLHPRVRAHLERTGTSVVIDHRMPDSAEPFIARNYLPLLGNVRVLGQRFTVAQARQPVLLPIAIPQRYVLLDAQGRIVAARIDGRAVAGAVALTRGCHTLEVPQAGPYLLLWAPAIQRGLDPAALLALPAQRQAAPAATVAAALQCRQQGAVGLPD
;
A
#
# COMPACT_ATOMS: atom_id res chain seq x y z
N MET A 1 22.81 -10.44 -13.47
CA MET A 1 22.19 -9.87 -12.27
C MET A 1 21.13 -10.83 -11.76
N GLN A 2 21.33 -11.40 -10.58
CA GLN A 2 20.40 -12.35 -9.96
C GLN A 2 19.09 -11.65 -9.59
N ARG A 3 17.98 -12.40 -9.47
CA ARG A 3 16.65 -11.86 -9.15
C ARG A 3 16.67 -10.98 -7.89
N GLN A 4 17.33 -11.44 -6.84
CA GLN A 4 17.43 -10.76 -5.55
C GLN A 4 18.18 -9.42 -5.64
N GLU A 5 19.24 -9.34 -6.44
CA GLU A 5 19.99 -8.10 -6.67
C GLU A 5 19.10 -7.01 -7.30
N ARG A 6 18.22 -7.40 -8.24
CA ARG A 6 17.28 -6.46 -8.87
C ARG A 6 16.20 -5.98 -7.91
N GLU A 7 15.69 -6.88 -7.05
CA GLU A 7 14.74 -6.53 -5.99
C GLU A 7 15.39 -5.54 -5.01
N LEU A 8 16.62 -5.81 -4.57
CA LEU A 8 17.36 -4.92 -3.67
C LEU A 8 17.67 -3.56 -4.34
N ALA A 9 18.13 -3.56 -5.58
CA ALA A 9 18.37 -2.32 -6.33
C ALA A 9 17.10 -1.46 -6.44
N LEU A 10 15.95 -2.10 -6.66
CA LEU A 10 14.67 -1.41 -6.68
C LEU A 10 14.31 -0.83 -5.30
N VAL A 11 14.47 -1.59 -4.22
CA VAL A 11 14.25 -1.09 -2.85
C VAL A 11 15.15 0.11 -2.57
N LEU A 12 16.45 0.01 -2.86
CA LEU A 12 17.42 1.07 -2.63
C LEU A 12 17.11 2.33 -3.46
N ARG A 13 16.66 2.17 -4.70
CA ARG A 13 16.21 3.30 -5.54
C ARG A 13 15.00 4.00 -4.93
N LEU A 14 14.01 3.24 -4.46
CA LEU A 14 12.73 3.79 -4.01
C LEU A 14 12.73 4.29 -2.58
N THR A 15 13.70 3.91 -1.75
CA THR A 15 13.68 4.18 -0.30
C THR A 15 14.96 4.84 0.18
N ARG A 16 14.84 5.65 1.24
CA ARG A 16 15.94 6.28 1.98
C ARG A 16 16.18 5.54 3.30
N PRO A 17 17.33 5.71 3.97
CA PRO A 17 17.63 5.01 5.22
C PRO A 17 16.55 5.13 6.32
N ASP A 18 15.85 6.27 6.38
CA ASP A 18 14.79 6.50 7.36
C ASP A 18 13.42 5.93 6.97
N ASP A 19 13.23 5.50 5.72
CA ASP A 19 11.98 4.87 5.31
C ASP A 19 11.89 3.45 5.89
N PHE A 20 10.69 3.10 6.37
CA PHE A 20 10.43 1.74 6.80
C PHE A 20 10.22 0.82 5.59
N VAL A 21 10.88 -0.33 5.62
CA VAL A 21 10.72 -1.42 4.66
C VAL A 21 10.42 -2.69 5.42
N MET A 22 9.34 -3.35 5.03
CA MET A 22 8.96 -4.64 5.58
C MET A 22 9.53 -5.76 4.73
N ASP A 23 10.11 -6.76 5.38
CA ASP A 23 10.53 -8.00 4.76
C ASP A 23 10.55 -9.11 5.82
N ALA A 24 10.54 -10.39 5.41
CA ALA A 24 10.47 -11.50 6.35
C ALA A 24 11.77 -11.74 7.15
N LYS A 25 12.96 -11.42 6.64
CA LYS A 25 14.24 -11.88 7.22
C LYS A 25 15.36 -10.84 7.34
N GLY A 26 15.09 -9.55 7.14
CA GLY A 26 16.09 -8.50 7.05
C GLY A 26 16.80 -8.36 5.70
N ALA A 27 16.20 -8.85 4.60
CA ALA A 27 16.80 -8.79 3.26
C ALA A 27 16.90 -7.36 2.69
N ALA A 28 16.12 -6.42 3.22
CA ALA A 28 16.23 -5.00 2.87
C ALA A 28 17.36 -4.33 3.68
N ILE A 29 18.60 -4.64 3.30
CA ILE A 29 19.82 -4.15 3.97
C ILE A 29 19.76 -2.61 4.08
N PHE A 30 20.06 -2.06 5.26
CA PHE A 30 20.08 -0.62 5.58
C PHE A 30 18.73 0.11 5.62
N ARG A 31 17.61 -0.58 5.83
CA ARG A 31 16.30 0.06 6.06
C ARG A 31 15.71 -0.32 7.41
N LYS A 32 14.94 0.60 8.00
CA LYS A 32 14.24 0.34 9.25
C LYS A 32 13.15 -0.71 9.02
N ARG A 33 13.13 -1.77 9.83
CA ARG A 33 12.05 -2.76 9.79
C ARG A 33 10.94 -2.36 10.77
N PRO A 34 9.66 -2.49 10.38
CA PRO A 34 8.56 -2.12 11.25
C PRO A 34 8.30 -3.17 12.34
N VAL A 35 8.78 -4.41 12.13
CA VAL A 35 8.73 -5.52 13.09
C VAL A 35 10.15 -6.00 13.43
N PHE A 36 10.32 -6.49 14.66
CA PHE A 36 11.57 -7.09 15.11
C PHE A 36 11.76 -8.52 14.55
N TRP A 37 10.69 -9.31 14.52
CA TRP A 37 10.73 -10.75 14.23
C TRP A 37 11.26 -11.08 12.83
N VAL A 38 12.01 -12.18 12.76
CA VAL A 38 12.39 -12.86 11.52
C VAL A 38 11.44 -14.03 11.32
N PHE A 39 10.81 -14.12 10.14
CA PHE A 39 9.86 -15.20 9.80
C PHE A 39 10.62 -16.37 9.18
N GLU A 40 11.35 -17.06 10.04
CA GLU A 40 11.89 -18.40 9.78
C GLU A 40 10.92 -19.47 10.26
N ASP A 41 11.21 -20.73 9.95
CA ASP A 41 10.32 -21.87 10.19
C ASP A 41 9.87 -21.97 11.67
N ILE A 42 10.75 -21.65 12.63
CA ILE A 42 10.41 -21.63 14.07
C ILE A 42 9.42 -20.50 14.39
N ALA A 43 9.60 -19.31 13.82
CA ALA A 43 8.70 -18.19 14.02
C ALA A 43 7.34 -18.46 13.37
N GLU A 44 7.32 -19.02 12.16
CA GLU A 44 6.10 -19.46 11.47
C GLU A 44 5.36 -20.53 12.30
N PHE A 45 6.07 -21.54 12.81
CA PHE A 45 5.49 -22.54 13.71
C PHE A 45 4.83 -21.88 14.93
N ARG A 46 5.53 -20.96 15.60
CA ARG A 46 4.99 -20.25 16.76
C ARG A 46 3.78 -19.39 16.41
N ILE A 47 3.75 -18.77 15.23
CA ILE A 47 2.58 -18.01 14.75
C ILE A 47 1.39 -18.93 14.54
N ALA A 48 1.60 -20.06 13.85
CA ALA A 48 0.55 -21.03 13.55
C ALA A 48 -0.08 -21.63 14.82
N HIS A 49 0.70 -21.75 15.90
CA HIS A 49 0.25 -22.27 17.19
C HIS A 49 -0.17 -21.18 18.19
N GLY A 50 -0.26 -19.91 17.76
CA GLY A 50 -0.67 -18.79 18.64
C GLY A 50 0.34 -18.42 19.72
N LEU A 51 1.58 -18.90 19.63
CA LEU A 51 2.68 -18.60 20.56
C LEU A 51 3.41 -17.30 20.21
N LEU A 52 3.21 -16.80 18.98
CA LEU A 52 3.79 -15.54 18.51
C LEU A 52 2.75 -14.74 17.72
N HIS A 53 2.55 -13.49 18.11
CA HIS A 53 1.66 -12.57 17.42
C HIS A 53 2.45 -11.37 16.88
N PRO A 54 2.93 -11.43 15.62
CA PRO A 54 3.82 -10.41 15.08
C PRO A 54 3.11 -9.08 14.81
N ARG A 55 1.76 -9.06 14.81
CA ARG A 55 0.93 -7.87 14.60
C ARG A 55 1.35 -7.04 13.37
N VAL A 56 1.80 -7.71 12.30
CA VAL A 56 2.42 -7.08 11.11
C VAL A 56 1.58 -5.91 10.60
N ARG A 57 0.27 -6.12 10.40
CA ARG A 57 -0.66 -5.07 10.00
C ARG A 57 -0.54 -3.80 10.87
N ALA A 58 -0.65 -3.94 12.19
CA ALA A 58 -0.58 -2.80 13.11
C ALA A 58 0.76 -2.08 13.03
N HIS A 59 1.85 -2.81 12.83
CA HIS A 59 3.17 -2.22 12.61
C HIS A 59 3.24 -1.45 11.29
N LEU A 60 2.77 -2.02 10.17
CA LEU A 60 2.74 -1.33 8.87
C LEU A 60 1.91 -0.04 8.92
N GLU A 61 0.73 -0.08 9.56
CA GLU A 61 -0.12 1.09 9.78
C GLU A 61 0.60 2.15 10.63
N ARG A 62 1.19 1.76 11.77
CA ARG A 62 1.84 2.68 12.71
C ARG A 62 3.08 3.35 12.13
N THR A 63 3.90 2.64 11.36
CA THR A 63 5.17 3.16 10.85
C THR A 63 5.07 3.78 9.46
N GLY A 64 3.88 3.80 8.85
CA GLY A 64 3.70 4.35 7.51
C GLY A 64 4.54 3.60 6.46
N THR A 65 4.68 2.28 6.59
CA THR A 65 5.65 1.48 5.82
C THR A 65 5.39 1.56 4.33
N SER A 66 6.38 2.03 3.57
CA SER A 66 6.21 2.39 2.15
C SER A 66 6.47 1.24 1.19
N VAL A 67 7.33 0.28 1.56
CA VAL A 67 7.75 -0.83 0.70
C VAL A 67 7.71 -2.14 1.47
N VAL A 68 7.29 -3.20 0.79
CA VAL A 68 7.21 -4.56 1.32
C VAL A 68 7.91 -5.52 0.36
N ILE A 69 8.80 -6.37 0.86
CA ILE A 69 9.27 -7.56 0.17
C ILE A 69 8.36 -8.71 0.59
N ASP A 70 7.35 -8.98 -0.22
CA ASP A 70 6.27 -9.92 0.02
C ASP A 70 6.72 -11.36 -0.25
N HIS A 71 7.55 -11.89 0.65
CA HIS A 71 8.07 -13.24 0.60
C HIS A 71 8.03 -13.86 1.99
N ARG A 72 7.32 -14.98 2.16
CA ARG A 72 7.13 -15.66 3.46
C ARG A 72 6.53 -14.73 4.53
N MET A 73 5.55 -13.92 4.12
CA MET A 73 4.78 -13.14 5.08
C MET A 73 3.84 -14.06 5.85
N PRO A 74 3.52 -13.75 7.12
CA PRO A 74 2.51 -14.50 7.84
C PRO A 74 1.16 -14.40 7.12
N ASP A 75 0.43 -15.50 7.01
CA ASP A 75 -0.87 -15.60 6.31
C ASP A 75 -1.85 -14.50 6.74
N SER A 76 -1.85 -14.15 8.03
CA SER A 76 -2.70 -13.08 8.59
C SER A 76 -2.42 -11.68 8.01
N ALA A 77 -1.23 -11.45 7.46
CA ALA A 77 -0.81 -10.18 6.88
C ALA A 77 -1.05 -10.11 5.36
N GLU A 78 -1.08 -11.25 4.67
CA GLU A 78 -1.15 -11.29 3.20
C GLU A 78 -2.36 -10.53 2.62
N PRO A 79 -3.61 -10.70 3.12
CA PRO A 79 -4.74 -9.99 2.57
C PRO A 79 -4.61 -8.47 2.75
N PHE A 80 -3.99 -8.04 3.85
CA PHE A 80 -3.73 -6.62 4.09
C PHE A 80 -2.67 -6.07 3.13
N ILE A 81 -1.58 -6.81 2.92
CA ILE A 81 -0.51 -6.43 2.00
C ILE A 81 -1.04 -6.38 0.56
N ALA A 82 -1.76 -7.42 0.12
CA ALA A 82 -2.31 -7.51 -1.23
C ALA A 82 -3.25 -6.35 -1.58
N ARG A 83 -4.01 -5.85 -0.61
CA ARG A 83 -4.94 -4.72 -0.80
C ARG A 83 -4.28 -3.35 -0.78
N ASN A 84 -3.22 -3.16 0.02
CA ASN A 84 -2.63 -1.83 0.26
C ASN A 84 -1.27 -1.63 -0.41
N TYR A 85 -0.70 -2.65 -1.06
CA TYR A 85 0.58 -2.56 -1.74
C TYR A 85 0.50 -3.10 -3.16
N LEU A 86 0.93 -2.29 -4.12
CA LEU A 86 0.99 -2.61 -5.53
C LEU A 86 2.25 -3.44 -5.86
N PRO A 87 2.14 -4.55 -6.59
CA PRO A 87 3.29 -5.35 -7.00
C PRO A 87 4.18 -4.57 -7.96
N LEU A 88 5.49 -4.77 -7.83
CA LEU A 88 6.51 -4.27 -8.74
C LEU A 88 7.29 -5.47 -9.30
N LEU A 89 8.61 -5.47 -9.13
CA LEU A 89 9.48 -6.54 -9.60
C LEU A 89 9.61 -7.64 -8.53
N GLY A 90 9.35 -8.88 -8.95
CA GLY A 90 9.52 -10.05 -8.08
C GLY A 90 8.62 -9.98 -6.86
N ASN A 91 9.19 -10.01 -5.66
CA ASN A 91 8.43 -9.92 -4.40
C ASN A 91 8.26 -8.47 -3.91
N VAL A 92 8.85 -7.47 -4.59
CA VAL A 92 8.78 -6.09 -4.13
C VAL A 92 7.38 -5.52 -4.41
N ARG A 93 6.79 -4.91 -3.40
CA ARG A 93 5.55 -4.14 -3.50
C ARG A 93 5.73 -2.74 -2.92
N VAL A 94 5.03 -1.77 -3.48
CA VAL A 94 5.04 -0.37 -3.04
C VAL A 94 3.65 0.03 -2.55
N LEU A 95 3.62 0.86 -1.52
CA LEU A 95 2.38 1.35 -0.92
C LEU A 95 1.51 2.06 -1.95
N GLY A 96 0.29 1.58 -2.11
CA GLY A 96 -0.66 2.10 -3.08
C GLY A 96 -1.85 1.18 -3.32
N GLN A 97 -2.88 1.72 -3.96
CA GLN A 97 -4.13 1.02 -4.24
C GLN A 97 -4.56 1.29 -5.68
N ARG A 98 -5.19 0.30 -6.30
CA ARG A 98 -5.81 0.39 -7.63
C ARG A 98 -7.32 0.28 -7.47
N PHE A 99 -8.06 1.17 -8.11
CA PHE A 99 -9.51 1.16 -8.06
C PHE A 99 -10.10 1.77 -9.34
N THR A 100 -11.40 1.56 -9.54
CA THR A 100 -12.14 2.14 -10.67
C THR A 100 -13.23 3.05 -10.13
N VAL A 101 -13.34 4.24 -10.72
CA VAL A 101 -14.45 5.18 -10.47
C VAL A 101 -15.46 5.02 -11.59
N ALA A 102 -16.70 4.71 -11.23
CA ALA A 102 -17.77 4.45 -12.20
C ALA A 102 -18.31 5.73 -12.86
N GLN A 103 -18.35 6.85 -12.14
CA GLN A 103 -18.91 8.11 -12.60
C GLN A 103 -18.03 9.29 -12.22
N ALA A 104 -17.78 10.17 -13.18
CA ALA A 104 -17.03 11.40 -12.97
C ALA A 104 -17.75 12.33 -11.98
N ARG A 105 -16.99 13.08 -11.18
CA ARG A 105 -17.49 14.10 -10.24
C ARG A 105 -18.51 13.61 -9.21
N GLN A 106 -18.61 12.29 -9.01
CA GLN A 106 -19.34 11.74 -7.89
C GLN A 106 -18.38 11.36 -6.76
N PRO A 107 -18.67 11.76 -5.52
CA PRO A 107 -17.88 11.35 -4.37
C PRO A 107 -17.89 9.83 -4.21
N VAL A 108 -16.70 9.24 -4.10
CA VAL A 108 -16.51 7.83 -3.75
C VAL A 108 -15.71 7.72 -2.46
N LEU A 109 -15.91 6.63 -1.73
CA LEU A 109 -15.15 6.35 -0.51
C LEU A 109 -13.74 5.84 -0.87
N LEU A 110 -12.75 6.43 -0.23
CA LEU A 110 -11.34 6.08 -0.35
C LEU A 110 -10.80 5.68 1.04
N PRO A 111 -10.76 4.37 1.36
CA PRO A 111 -10.18 3.90 2.60
C PRO A 111 -8.65 3.97 2.55
N ILE A 112 -8.04 4.56 3.58
CA ILE A 112 -6.60 4.66 3.77
C ILE A 112 -6.24 3.90 5.05
N ALA A 113 -5.53 2.78 4.92
CA ALA A 113 -5.08 2.02 6.08
C ALA A 113 -3.76 2.55 6.65
N ILE A 114 -2.86 3.01 5.77
CA ILE A 114 -1.50 3.40 6.12
C ILE A 114 -1.38 4.92 5.88
N PRO A 115 -1.19 5.74 6.93
CA PRO A 115 -1.06 7.17 6.76
C PRO A 115 0.27 7.49 6.05
N GLN A 116 0.20 8.21 4.93
CA GLN A 116 1.38 8.57 4.12
C GLN A 116 1.05 9.71 3.16
N ARG A 117 2.07 10.17 2.42
CA ARG A 117 1.88 11.07 1.27
C ARG A 117 1.57 10.26 0.01
N TYR A 118 0.45 10.55 -0.62
CA TYR A 118 -0.04 9.87 -1.80
C TYR A 118 -0.18 10.81 -3.00
N VAL A 119 -0.15 10.25 -4.20
CA VAL A 119 -0.49 10.92 -5.45
C VAL A 119 -1.49 10.08 -6.21
N LEU A 120 -2.44 10.74 -6.87
CA LEU A 120 -3.45 10.09 -7.71
C LEU A 120 -3.01 10.12 -9.17
N LEU A 121 -3.06 8.96 -9.82
CA LEU A 121 -2.67 8.78 -11.21
C LEU A 121 -3.84 8.20 -12.02
N ASP A 122 -4.00 8.66 -13.25
CA ASP A 122 -4.95 8.08 -14.20
C ASP A 122 -4.46 6.75 -14.81
N ALA A 123 -5.27 6.21 -15.72
CA ALA A 123 -4.98 4.99 -16.47
C ALA A 123 -3.71 5.07 -17.33
N GLN A 124 -3.21 6.28 -17.60
CA GLN A 124 -1.98 6.54 -18.37
C GLN A 124 -0.79 6.84 -17.45
N GLY A 125 -0.97 6.78 -16.13
CA GLY A 125 0.07 7.05 -15.16
C GLY A 125 0.35 8.54 -14.94
N ARG A 126 -0.52 9.43 -15.42
CA ARG A 126 -0.36 10.88 -15.25
C ARG A 126 -0.96 11.32 -13.93
N ILE A 127 -0.29 12.24 -13.25
CA ILE A 127 -0.83 12.88 -12.05
C ILE A 127 -2.07 13.68 -12.45
N VAL A 128 -3.19 13.40 -11.79
CA VAL A 128 -4.45 14.08 -12.03
C VAL A 128 -4.87 14.95 -10.84
N ALA A 129 -5.52 16.06 -11.15
CA ALA A 129 -6.21 16.83 -10.14
C ALA A 129 -7.51 16.11 -9.71
N ALA A 130 -7.83 16.19 -8.43
CA ALA A 130 -9.02 15.61 -7.82
C ALA A 130 -9.50 16.49 -6.66
N ARG A 131 -10.68 16.20 -6.10
CA ARG A 131 -11.07 16.72 -4.79
C ARG A 131 -11.01 15.58 -3.78
N ILE A 132 -10.32 15.79 -2.66
CA ILE A 132 -10.29 14.86 -1.54
C ILE A 132 -10.82 15.58 -0.31
N ASP A 133 -11.84 15.02 0.35
CA ASP A 133 -12.56 15.64 1.47
C ASP A 133 -13.01 17.08 1.15
N GLY A 134 -13.49 17.28 -0.09
CA GLY A 134 -13.91 18.58 -0.61
C GLY A 134 -12.79 19.57 -0.94
N ARG A 135 -11.51 19.20 -0.78
CA ARG A 135 -10.35 20.06 -1.09
C ARG A 135 -9.75 19.68 -2.44
N ALA A 136 -9.53 20.66 -3.30
CA ALA A 136 -8.83 20.44 -4.57
C ALA A 136 -7.36 20.09 -4.32
N VAL A 137 -6.89 19.01 -4.96
CA VAL A 137 -5.51 18.53 -4.91
C VAL A 137 -5.02 18.28 -6.33
N ALA A 138 -3.79 18.70 -6.64
CA ALA A 138 -3.19 18.56 -7.98
C ALA A 138 -1.81 17.88 -7.93
N GLY A 139 -1.54 17.13 -6.86
CA GLY A 139 -0.24 16.51 -6.61
C GLY A 139 -0.24 15.71 -5.32
N ALA A 140 0.94 15.62 -4.68
CA ALA A 140 1.12 14.83 -3.47
C ALA A 140 0.32 15.40 -2.29
N VAL A 141 -0.51 14.57 -1.67
CA VAL A 141 -1.37 14.90 -0.53
C VAL A 141 -1.06 13.98 0.65
N ALA A 142 -0.99 14.52 1.86
CA ALA A 142 -0.91 13.70 3.07
C ALA A 142 -2.30 13.19 3.43
N LEU A 143 -2.46 11.87 3.54
CA LEU A 143 -3.70 11.22 3.96
C LEU A 143 -3.46 10.50 5.28
N THR A 144 -4.37 10.72 6.22
CA THR A 144 -4.39 10.01 7.50
C THR A 144 -5.03 8.63 7.34
N ARG A 145 -4.88 7.77 8.34
CA ARG A 145 -5.67 6.54 8.40
C ARG A 145 -7.15 6.87 8.55
N GLY A 146 -8.01 6.22 7.79
CA GLY A 146 -9.46 6.42 7.85
C GLY A 146 -10.10 6.42 6.46
N CYS A 147 -11.33 6.93 6.39
CA CYS A 147 -12.06 7.03 5.14
C CYS A 147 -12.21 8.47 4.67
N HIS A 148 -11.74 8.67 3.45
CA HIS A 148 -11.79 9.94 2.75
C HIS A 148 -12.84 9.90 1.65
N THR A 149 -13.33 11.07 1.23
CA THR A 149 -14.12 11.19 0.01
C THR A 149 -13.23 11.62 -1.14
N LEU A 150 -13.37 10.98 -2.30
CA LEU A 150 -12.64 11.28 -3.51
C LEU A 150 -13.62 11.64 -4.63
N GLU A 151 -13.39 12.75 -5.30
CA GLU A 151 -14.06 13.11 -6.55
C GLU A 151 -12.99 13.31 -7.63
N VAL A 152 -13.18 12.63 -8.77
CA VAL A 152 -12.27 12.69 -9.91
C VAL A 152 -12.97 13.29 -11.13
N PRO A 153 -12.22 13.95 -12.04
CA PRO A 153 -12.82 14.63 -13.19
C PRO A 153 -13.37 13.68 -14.26
N GLN A 154 -12.93 12.41 -14.28
CA GLN A 154 -13.32 11.42 -15.27
C GLN A 154 -13.64 10.08 -14.60
N ALA A 155 -14.51 9.28 -15.21
CA ALA A 155 -14.69 7.89 -14.82
C ALA A 155 -13.53 7.05 -15.38
N GLY A 156 -13.19 5.95 -14.71
CA GLY A 156 -12.14 5.04 -15.17
C GLY A 156 -11.26 4.51 -14.06
N PRO A 157 -10.19 3.78 -14.42
CA PRO A 157 -9.25 3.24 -13.47
C PRO A 157 -8.25 4.30 -12.98
N TYR A 158 -7.93 4.24 -11.70
CA TYR A 158 -6.98 5.12 -11.02
C TYR A 158 -6.00 4.31 -10.17
N LEU A 159 -4.84 4.90 -9.95
CA LEU A 159 -3.86 4.45 -8.96
C LEU A 159 -3.67 5.53 -7.91
N LEU A 160 -3.83 5.19 -6.64
CA LEU A 160 -3.31 5.98 -5.53
C LEU A 160 -1.96 5.37 -5.14
N LEU A 161 -0.88 6.14 -5.24
CA LEU A 161 0.47 5.64 -5.05
C LEU A 161 1.20 6.49 -4.01
N TRP A 162 2.08 5.88 -3.22
CA TRP A 162 3.01 6.60 -2.35
C TRP A 162 3.85 7.60 -3.16
N ALA A 163 3.66 8.89 -2.89
CA ALA A 163 4.18 9.98 -3.73
C ALA A 163 5.70 9.99 -3.91
N PRO A 164 6.53 9.70 -2.88
CA PRO A 164 7.98 9.61 -3.06
C PRO A 164 8.44 8.56 -4.08
N ALA A 165 7.66 7.51 -4.37
CA ALA A 165 8.03 6.54 -5.39
C ALA A 165 8.23 7.20 -6.76
N ILE A 166 7.30 8.07 -7.16
CA ILE A 166 7.37 8.83 -8.42
C ILE A 166 8.59 9.75 -8.44
N GLN A 167 8.78 10.50 -7.35
CA GLN A 167 9.90 11.43 -7.21
C GLN A 167 11.27 10.71 -7.27
N ARG A 168 11.29 9.41 -6.96
CA ARG A 168 12.48 8.56 -6.95
C ARG A 168 12.58 7.67 -8.20
N GLY A 169 11.86 8.04 -9.27
CA GLY A 169 12.01 7.43 -10.59
C GLY A 169 11.25 6.11 -10.77
N LEU A 170 10.21 5.86 -9.97
CA LEU A 170 9.25 4.81 -10.32
C LEU A 170 8.42 5.28 -11.52
N ASP A 171 8.45 4.49 -12.59
CA ASP A 171 7.57 4.66 -13.74
C ASP A 171 6.19 4.01 -13.46
N PRO A 172 5.10 4.79 -13.42
CA PRO A 172 3.74 4.26 -13.26
C PRO A 172 3.32 3.25 -14.31
N ALA A 173 3.88 3.31 -15.53
CA ALA A 173 3.53 2.37 -16.59
C ALA A 173 3.84 0.92 -16.18
N ALA A 174 4.91 0.72 -15.39
CA ALA A 174 5.27 -0.59 -14.86
C ALA A 174 4.20 -1.17 -13.91
N LEU A 175 3.46 -0.32 -13.19
CA LEU A 175 2.35 -0.72 -12.32
C LEU A 175 1.07 -1.03 -13.11
N LEU A 176 0.83 -0.29 -14.19
CA LEU A 176 -0.36 -0.41 -15.02
C LEU A 176 -0.31 -1.63 -15.94
N ALA A 177 0.90 -2.02 -16.38
CA ALA A 177 1.14 -3.17 -17.26
C ALA A 177 1.02 -4.54 -16.57
N LEU A 178 1.02 -4.59 -15.24
CA LEU A 178 0.82 -5.84 -14.50
C LEU A 178 -0.65 -6.29 -14.60
N PRO A 179 -0.92 -7.58 -14.93
CA PRO A 179 -2.28 -8.08 -15.06
C PRO A 179 -3.03 -7.90 -13.73
N ALA A 180 -4.25 -7.37 -13.82
CA ALA A 180 -5.12 -7.07 -12.67
C ALA A 180 -5.45 -8.31 -11.78
N GLN A 181 -5.14 -9.52 -12.27
CA GLN A 181 -5.45 -10.81 -11.64
C GLN A 181 -4.71 -11.11 -10.32
N ARG A 182 -3.82 -10.23 -9.83
CA ARG A 182 -3.23 -10.34 -8.47
C ARG A 182 -3.70 -9.27 -7.49
N GLN A 183 -4.74 -8.51 -7.84
CA GLN A 183 -5.28 -7.46 -6.99
C GLN A 183 -6.80 -7.49 -7.05
N ALA A 184 -7.43 -7.88 -5.94
CA ALA A 184 -8.83 -7.56 -5.72
C ALA A 184 -8.92 -6.02 -5.69
N ALA A 185 -9.34 -5.42 -6.80
CA ALA A 185 -9.82 -4.06 -6.80
C ALA A 185 -11.19 -4.08 -6.13
N PRO A 186 -11.40 -3.47 -4.95
CA PRO A 186 -12.65 -2.81 -4.74
C PRO A 186 -12.56 -1.49 -5.51
N ALA A 187 -13.34 -1.41 -6.59
CA ALA A 187 -13.88 -0.13 -7.01
C ALA A 187 -14.65 0.51 -5.83
N ALA A 188 -15.19 1.69 -6.05
CA ALA A 188 -16.21 2.32 -5.21
C ALA A 188 -17.43 1.40 -4.99
N THR A 189 -17.29 0.37 -4.13
CA THR A 189 -18.21 -0.76 -3.96
C THR A 189 -18.19 -1.20 -2.49
N VAL A 190 -19.15 -2.07 -2.13
CA VAL A 190 -19.42 -2.62 -0.77
C VAL A 190 -18.16 -2.90 0.06
N ALA A 191 -17.07 -3.39 -0.52
CA ALA A 191 -15.80 -3.65 0.16
C ALA A 191 -15.12 -2.38 0.72
N ALA A 192 -15.10 -1.27 -0.02
CA ALA A 192 -14.60 0.02 0.49
C ALA A 192 -15.48 0.53 1.64
N ALA A 193 -16.81 0.41 1.50
CA ALA A 193 -17.76 0.78 2.55
C ALA A 193 -17.65 -0.13 3.80
N LEU A 194 -17.39 -1.43 3.62
CA LEU A 194 -17.11 -2.37 4.71
C LEU A 194 -15.81 -2.01 5.42
N GLN A 195 -14.77 -1.67 4.67
CA GLN A 195 -13.50 -1.25 5.24
C GLN A 195 -13.63 0.08 6.00
N CYS A 196 -14.41 1.02 5.48
CA CYS A 196 -14.76 2.24 6.22
C CYS A 196 -15.51 1.96 7.51
N ARG A 197 -16.49 1.04 7.48
CA ARG A 197 -17.20 0.61 8.69
C ARG A 197 -16.25 -0.03 9.71
N GLN A 198 -15.35 -0.91 9.27
CA GLN A 198 -14.34 -1.52 10.13
C GLN A 198 -13.33 -0.52 10.69
N GLN A 199 -12.98 0.52 9.94
CA GLN A 199 -12.05 1.57 10.40
C GLN A 199 -12.72 2.54 11.39
N GLY A 200 -14.02 2.82 11.21
CA GLY A 200 -14.81 3.62 12.15
C GLY A 200 -15.13 2.90 13.47
N ALA A 201 -15.16 1.56 13.47
CA ALA A 201 -15.40 0.76 14.68
C ALA A 201 -14.19 0.70 15.65
N VAL A 202 -13.02 1.23 15.28
CA VAL A 202 -11.79 1.20 16.11
C VAL A 202 -11.64 2.48 16.97
N GLY A 203 -12.74 3.19 17.22
CA GLY A 203 -12.76 4.54 17.82
C GLY A 203 -13.50 4.69 19.15
N LEU A 204 -13.67 3.63 19.95
CA LEU A 204 -14.12 3.73 21.34
C LEU A 204 -13.05 3.11 22.24
N PRO A 205 -12.29 3.91 23.01
CA PRO A 205 -11.64 3.38 24.20
C PRO A 205 -12.71 3.09 25.26
N ASP A 206 -12.59 1.94 25.93
CA ASP A 206 -13.17 1.73 27.25
C ASP A 206 -12.54 2.71 28.27
#